data_AF-A0A0Q5VAR6-F1
#
_entry.id   AF-A0A0Q5VAR6-F1
#
_cell.length_a   1.000
_cell.length_b   1.000
_cell.length_c   1.000
_cell.angle_alpha   90.00
_cell.angle_beta   90.00
_cell.angle_gamma   90.00
#
_symmetry.space_group_name_H-M   'P 1'
#
loop_
_entity.id
_entity.type
_entity.pdbx_description
1 polymer ?
#
loop_
_entity_poly.entity_id
_entity_poly.type
_entity_poly.pdbx_seq_one_letter_code
_entity_poly.pdbx_strand_id
1 'polypeptide(L)' 'MKTNILNIAGVAVLSKENLKAITGQGSVDLDTSIDLSLCGCSCSGAVTGPKYCIYYIACPQVYTCDQSPI' A
#
# COMPACT_ATOMS: atom_id res chain seq x y z
N MET A 1 -37.14 15.23 10.37
CA MET A 1 -36.20 16.36 10.45
C MET A 1 -34.89 15.95 9.78
N LYS A 2 -34.35 16.76 8.86
CA LYS A 2 -33.00 16.53 8.33
C LYS A 2 -31.99 17.09 9.34
N THR A 3 -31.35 16.22 10.09
CA THR A 3 -30.33 16.62 11.06
C THR A 3 -29.08 17.08 10.31
N ASN A 4 -28.61 18.29 10.60
CA ASN A 4 -27.39 18.82 9.98
C ASN A 4 -26.18 18.10 10.62
N ILE A 5 -25.64 17.12 9.90
CA ILE A 5 -24.53 16.24 10.32
C ILE A 5 -23.22 17.00 10.57
N LEU A 6 -23.18 18.29 10.22
CA LEU A 6 -22.01 19.16 10.31
C LEU A 6 -21.79 19.75 11.72
N ASN A 7 -22.73 19.59 12.66
CA ASN A 7 -22.64 20.13 14.03
C ASN A 7 -21.99 19.17 15.05
N ILE A 8 -21.20 18.20 14.60
CA ILE A 8 -20.51 17.26 15.48
C ILE A 8 -19.25 17.94 16.04
N ALA A 9 -19.09 17.94 17.36
CA ALA A 9 -17.91 18.49 18.02
C ALA A 9 -16.63 17.81 17.52
N GLY A 10 -15.62 18.60 17.14
CA GLY A 10 -14.35 18.10 16.62
C GLY A 10 -14.30 17.85 15.11
N VAL A 11 -15.40 18.04 14.38
CA VAL A 11 -15.42 17.93 12.91
C VAL A 11 -15.13 19.28 12.27
N ALA A 12 -14.14 19.33 11.37
CA ALA A 12 -13.85 20.50 10.55
C ALA A 12 -14.43 20.30 9.14
N VAL A 13 -15.34 21.19 8.72
CA VAL A 13 -15.84 21.19 7.34
C VAL A 13 -14.79 21.84 6.45
N LEU A 14 -14.24 21.06 5.52
CA LEU A 14 -13.23 21.55 4.59
C LEU A 14 -13.89 22.37 3.47
N SER A 15 -13.25 23.48 3.09
CA SER A 15 -13.62 24.21 1.88
C SER A 15 -13.27 23.39 0.62
N LYS A 16 -13.83 23.78 -0.52
CA LYS A 16 -13.51 23.15 -1.82
C LYS A 16 -12.01 23.24 -2.12
N GLU A 17 -11.38 24.35 -1.74
CA GLU A 17 -9.96 24.60 -1.93
C GLU A 17 -9.12 23.67 -1.05
N ASN A 18 -9.51 23.50 0.23
CA ASN A 18 -8.82 22.60 1.15
C ASN A 18 -8.98 21.13 0.75
N LEU A 19 -10.14 20.75 0.22
CA LEU A 19 -10.36 19.40 -0.31
C LEU A 19 -9.41 19.08 -1.47
N LYS A 20 -9.12 20.04 -2.35
CA LYS A 20 -8.17 19.86 -3.46
C LYS A 20 -6.72 19.70 -3.01
N ALA A 21 -6.38 20.22 -1.83
CA ALA A 21 -5.05 20.12 -1.24
C ALA A 21 -4.81 18.79 -0.52
N ILE A 22 -5.86 17.98 -0.28
CA ILE A 22 -5.69 16.63 0.24
C ILE A 22 -5.10 15.76 -0.87
N THR A 23 -3.82 15.45 -0.74
CA THR A 23 -3.16 14.42 -1.53
C THR A 23 -3.32 13.07 -0.82
N GLY A 24 -3.64 12.03 -1.59
CA GLY A 24 -3.61 10.66 -1.08
C GLY A 24 -2.19 10.24 -0.73
N GLN A 25 -2.03 9.05 -0.15
CA GLN A 25 -0.72 8.42 -0.08
C GLN A 25 -0.18 8.30 -1.50
N GLY A 26 1.00 8.88 -1.75
CA GLY A 26 1.64 8.85 -3.06
C GLY A 26 1.63 7.41 -3.57
N SER A 27 0.88 7.19 -4.65
CA SER A 27 1.07 6.00 -5.47
C SER A 27 2.55 5.90 -5.74
N VAL A 28 3.13 4.70 -5.59
CA VAL A 28 4.46 4.45 -6.16
C VAL A 28 4.35 4.90 -7.61
N ASP A 29 5.00 6.00 -7.95
CA ASP A 29 4.82 6.67 -9.22
C ASP A 29 5.00 5.64 -10.32
N LEU A 30 3.92 5.33 -11.04
CA LEU A 30 3.94 4.44 -12.21
C LEU A 30 4.83 5.02 -13.34
N ASP A 31 5.29 6.27 -13.16
CA ASP A 31 6.18 7.04 -14.03
C ASP A 31 7.66 6.98 -13.62
N THR A 32 7.99 6.48 -12.42
CA THR A 32 9.38 6.11 -12.13
C THR A 32 9.54 4.67 -12.57
N SER A 33 10.42 4.37 -13.53
CA SER A 33 10.67 3.01 -14.03
C SER A 33 10.85 2.03 -12.87
N ILE A 34 9.78 1.31 -12.50
CA ILE A 34 9.79 0.33 -11.43
C ILE A 34 10.40 -0.93 -12.01
N ASP A 35 11.59 -1.29 -11.52
CA ASP A 35 12.24 -2.53 -11.92
C ASP A 35 11.69 -3.72 -11.12
N LEU A 36 10.66 -4.37 -11.66
CA LEU A 36 10.06 -5.56 -11.06
C LEU A 36 11.01 -6.76 -10.97
N SER A 37 12.17 -6.73 -11.66
CA SER A 37 13.17 -7.80 -11.52
C SER A 37 13.82 -7.83 -10.13
N LEU A 38 13.70 -6.73 -9.36
CA LEU A 38 14.17 -6.65 -7.97
C LEU A 38 13.19 -7.27 -6.97
N CYS A 39 12.00 -7.68 -7.41
CA CYS A 39 10.99 -8.31 -6.58
C CYS A 39 11.09 -9.83 -6.62
N GLY A 40 10.96 -10.48 -5.46
CA GLY A 40 10.99 -11.94 -5.36
C GLY A 40 10.21 -12.48 -4.18
N CYS A 41 10.20 -13.80 -4.05
CA CYS A 41 9.59 -14.50 -2.90
C CYS A 41 10.67 -15.15 -2.03
N SER A 42 10.55 -14.99 -0.72
CA SER A 42 11.28 -15.82 0.23
C SER A 42 10.72 -17.24 0.20
N CYS A 43 11.49 -18.18 0.72
CA CYS A 43 11.04 -19.57 0.80
C CYS A 43 9.90 -19.79 1.80
N SER A 44 9.57 -18.81 2.65
CA SER A 44 8.39 -18.84 3.53
C SER A 44 7.18 -18.13 2.92
N GLY A 45 7.26 -17.71 1.65
CA GLY A 45 6.18 -16.99 0.98
C GLY A 45 6.08 -15.50 1.31
N ALA A 46 7.14 -14.88 1.86
CA ALA A 46 7.16 -13.43 2.05
C ALA A 46 7.63 -12.73 0.77
N VAL A 47 7.00 -11.61 0.40
CA VAL A 47 7.51 -10.75 -0.66
C VAL A 47 8.84 -10.14 -0.20
N THR A 48 9.84 -10.20 -1.07
CA THR A 48 11.18 -9.65 -0.87
C THR A 48 11.51 -8.62 -1.95
N GLY A 49 12.42 -7.69 -1.65
CA GLY A 49 12.79 -6.59 -2.52
C GLY A 49 12.36 -5.22 -1.97
N PRO A 50 12.43 -4.16 -2.80
CA PRO A 50 12.03 -2.81 -2.40
C PRO A 50 10.56 -2.71 -1.96
N LYS A 51 10.23 -1.65 -1.21
CA LYS A 51 8.88 -1.44 -0.64
C LYS A 51 7.77 -1.50 -1.68
N TYR A 52 8.03 -1.18 -2.95
CA TYR A 52 7.02 -1.25 -3.98
C TYR A 52 6.58 -2.69 -4.31
N CYS A 53 7.41 -3.70 -4.07
CA CYS A 53 7.11 -5.09 -4.45
C CYS A 53 5.84 -5.63 -3.81
N ILE A 54 5.49 -5.19 -2.59
CA ILE A 54 4.26 -5.62 -1.90
C ILE A 54 2.98 -5.13 -2.60
N TYR A 55 3.09 -4.14 -3.49
CA TYR A 55 1.96 -3.61 -4.24
C TYR A 55 1.80 -4.26 -5.63
N TYR A 56 2.84 -4.92 -6.15
CA TYR A 56 2.86 -5.46 -7.53
C TYR A 56 2.91 -6.98 -7.63
N ILE A 57 3.43 -7.67 -6.60
CA ILE A 57 3.50 -9.14 -6.60
C ILE A 57 2.93 -9.72 -5.31
N ALA A 58 2.47 -10.97 -5.39
CA ALA A 58 2.06 -11.77 -4.24
C ALA A 58 2.77 -13.13 -4.28
N CYS A 59 3.22 -13.58 -3.12
CA CYS A 59 3.92 -14.85 -2.96
C CYS A 59 2.99 -15.91 -2.36
N PRO A 60 2.94 -17.12 -2.94
CA PRO A 60 2.18 -18.22 -2.35
C PRO A 60 2.70 -18.52 -0.93
N GLN A 61 1.79 -18.76 0.02
CA GLN A 61 2.11 -19.07 1.42
C GLN A 61 2.53 -20.53 1.59
N VAL A 62 3.54 -20.94 0.83
CA VAL A 62 4.12 -22.29 0.87
C VAL A 62 5.57 -22.20 1.35
N TYR A 63 5.96 -23.14 2.19
CA TYR A 63 7.36 -23.27 2.59
C TYR A 63 8.09 -24.12 1.55
N THR A 64 8.89 -23.49 0.69
CA THR A 64 9.61 -24.13 -0.43
C THR A 64 11.11 -24.26 -0.20
N CYS A 65 11.59 -23.89 1.00
CA CYS A 65 12.97 -24.19 1.37
C CYS A 65 13.08 -25.71 1.46
N ASP A 66 13.95 -26.30 0.65
CA ASP A 66 14.47 -27.64 0.95
C ASP A 66 15.08 -27.55 2.35
N GLN A 67 14.47 -28.21 3.32
CA GLN A 67 15.06 -28.33 4.65
C GLN A 67 16.34 -29.11 4.43
N SER A 68 17.48 -28.42 4.30
CA SER A 68 18.79 -29.06 4.21
C SER A 68 18.89 -29.98 5.44
N PRO A 69 18.91 -31.31 5.27
CA PRO A 69 19.06 -32.20 6.39
C PRO A 69 20.48 -31.95 6.93
N ILE A 70 20.55 -31.50 8.18
CA ILE A 70 21.79 -31.50 8.97
C ILE A 70 22.15 -32.96 9.25
#